data_AF-A0A4W6E5V6-F1
#
_entry.id   AF-A0A4W6E5V6-F1
#
_cell.length_a   1.000
_cell.length_b   1.000
_cell.length_c   1.000
_cell.angle_alpha   90.00
_cell.angle_beta   90.00
_cell.angle_gamma   90.00
#
_symmetry.space_group_name_H-M   'P 1'
#
loop_
_entity.id
_entity.type
_entity.pdbx_description
1 polymer ?
#
loop_
_entity_poly.entity_id
_entity_poly.type
_entity_poly.pdbx_seq_one_letter_code
_entity_poly.pdbx_strand_id
1 'polypeptide(L)'
;MQIFLYTAVLFYLKESASAEPKATCPTRCDVSTCPSPSCPSGYVPDRCNCCLVCAQGEGEPCGRKDDLPCGDGLECHHPAGKRLSKGLCQCKFSHEVCGSDGKTYSNVCHLKATSRKALQQGLPGITQTQKGPCETSIGTVYALVTSFVIGFLAMLMISGKDNGWTLVIS
;
A
#
# COMPACT_ATOMS: atom_id res chain seq x y z
N MET A 1 -61.01 -11.31 3.78
CA MET A 1 -59.92 -10.37 3.43
C MET A 1 -58.78 -10.33 4.45
N GLN A 2 -59.01 -10.58 5.75
CA GLN A 2 -57.91 -10.70 6.74
C GLN A 2 -57.01 -11.93 6.54
N ILE A 3 -57.52 -13.05 6.04
CA ILE A 3 -56.76 -14.32 5.96
C ILE A 3 -55.54 -14.21 5.03
N PHE A 4 -55.68 -13.52 3.89
CA PHE A 4 -54.58 -13.31 2.94
C PHE A 4 -53.48 -12.39 3.48
N LEU A 5 -53.80 -11.49 4.41
CA LEU A 5 -52.82 -10.63 5.06
C LEU A 5 -52.00 -11.42 6.09
N TYR A 6 -52.63 -12.34 6.82
CA TYR A 6 -51.92 -13.21 7.76
C TYR A 6 -50.97 -14.20 7.07
N THR A 7 -51.36 -14.74 5.91
CA THR A 7 -50.47 -15.65 5.16
C THR A 7 -49.30 -14.91 4.52
N ALA A 8 -49.50 -13.67 4.06
CA ALA A 8 -48.42 -12.83 3.57
C ALA A 8 -47.42 -12.46 4.69
N VAL A 9 -47.91 -12.10 5.88
CA VAL A 9 -47.06 -11.80 7.04
C VAL A 9 -46.28 -13.04 7.50
N LEU A 10 -46.90 -14.23 7.51
CA LEU A 10 -46.21 -15.48 7.85
C LEU A 10 -45.16 -15.91 6.81
N PHE A 11 -45.38 -15.62 5.52
CA PHE A 11 -44.37 -15.84 4.49
C PHE A 11 -43.18 -14.87 4.65
N TYR A 12 -43.45 -13.59 4.89
CA TYR A 12 -42.41 -12.57 5.12
C TYR A 12 -41.55 -12.83 6.37
N LEU A 13 -42.12 -13.42 7.43
CA LEU A 13 -41.36 -13.78 8.64
C LEU A 13 -40.52 -15.05 8.48
N LYS A 14 -40.75 -15.85 7.43
CA LYS A 14 -39.99 -17.08 7.18
C LYS A 14 -38.69 -16.85 6.39
N GLU A 15 -38.47 -15.64 5.87
CA GLU A 15 -37.34 -15.28 5.01
C GLU A 15 -36.02 -14.98 5.76
N SER A 16 -36.02 -14.90 7.10
CA SER A 16 -34.86 -14.41 7.85
C SER A 16 -34.44 -15.32 9.01
N ALA A 17 -34.09 -16.57 8.70
CA ALA A 17 -33.33 -17.40 9.64
C ALA A 17 -32.45 -18.44 8.92
N SER A 18 -31.57 -17.99 8.03
CA SER A 18 -30.40 -18.79 7.64
C SER A 18 -29.32 -18.58 8.70
N ALA A 19 -29.36 -19.39 9.76
CA ALA A 19 -28.19 -19.56 10.62
C ALA A 19 -27.24 -20.52 9.89
N GLU A 20 -26.32 -19.98 9.09
CA GLU A 20 -25.29 -20.81 8.46
C GLU A 20 -24.52 -21.57 9.55
N PRO A 21 -24.37 -22.90 9.42
CA PRO A 21 -23.51 -23.68 10.30
C PRO A 21 -22.11 -23.06 10.26
N LYS A 22 -21.43 -22.94 11.41
CA LYS A 22 -20.01 -22.56 11.43
C LYS A 22 -19.25 -23.54 10.55
N ALA A 23 -18.85 -23.09 9.36
CA ALA A 23 -18.17 -23.93 8.37
C ALA A 23 -16.89 -24.50 8.99
N THR A 24 -16.85 -25.82 9.13
CA THR A 24 -15.64 -26.55 9.52
C THR A 24 -14.88 -26.89 8.25
N CYS A 25 -13.55 -26.77 8.28
CA CYS A 25 -12.72 -27.02 7.11
C CYS A 25 -12.80 -28.48 6.66
N PRO A 26 -12.83 -28.76 5.35
CA PRO A 26 -12.83 -30.13 4.84
C PRO A 26 -11.49 -30.82 5.15
N THR A 27 -11.49 -32.15 5.28
CA THR A 27 -10.28 -32.94 5.55
C THR A 27 -9.26 -32.88 4.41
N ARG A 28 -9.75 -32.66 3.17
CA ARG A 28 -8.91 -32.43 1.99
C ARG A 28 -9.39 -31.18 1.26
N CYS A 29 -8.42 -30.41 0.78
CA CYS A 29 -8.66 -29.25 -0.06
C CYS A 29 -8.92 -29.69 -1.50
N ASP A 30 -10.02 -29.22 -2.09
CA ASP A 30 -10.29 -29.34 -3.51
C ASP A 30 -10.02 -28.00 -4.21
N VAL A 31 -8.81 -27.87 -4.76
CA VAL A 31 -8.32 -26.64 -5.39
C VAL A 31 -9.12 -26.27 -6.65
N SER A 32 -9.82 -27.23 -7.26
CA SER A 32 -10.63 -26.98 -8.47
C SER A 32 -11.82 -26.05 -8.21
N THR A 33 -12.25 -25.96 -6.94
CA THR A 33 -13.37 -25.11 -6.51
C THR A 33 -12.94 -23.70 -6.10
N CYS A 34 -11.63 -23.44 -6.04
CA CYS A 34 -11.12 -22.16 -5.57
C CYS A 34 -11.41 -21.03 -6.55
N PRO A 35 -11.89 -19.87 -6.06
CA PRO A 35 -12.02 -18.69 -6.91
C PRO A 35 -10.63 -18.21 -7.33
N SER A 36 -10.51 -17.69 -8.54
CA SER A 36 -9.28 -17.06 -9.06
C SER A 36 -9.50 -15.57 -9.32
N PRO A 37 -9.73 -14.75 -8.27
CA PRO A 37 -10.00 -13.32 -8.43
C PRO A 37 -8.71 -12.53 -8.69
N SER A 38 -8.81 -11.38 -9.37
CA SER A 38 -7.69 -10.45 -9.52
C SER A 38 -7.53 -9.59 -8.26
N CYS A 39 -6.47 -9.83 -7.49
CA CYS A 39 -6.22 -9.14 -6.21
C CYS A 39 -5.00 -8.18 -6.27
N PRO A 40 -5.21 -6.86 -6.45
CA PRO A 40 -4.12 -5.88 -6.47
C PRO A 40 -3.32 -5.84 -5.16
N SER A 41 -3.93 -6.20 -4.04
CA SER A 41 -3.31 -6.26 -2.71
C SER A 41 -2.49 -7.54 -2.47
N GLY A 42 -2.50 -8.49 -3.41
CA GLY A 42 -1.88 -9.80 -3.26
C GLY A 42 -2.87 -10.86 -2.78
N TYR A 43 -2.34 -12.05 -2.52
CA TYR A 43 -3.12 -13.21 -2.09
C TYR A 43 -2.68 -13.70 -0.73
N VAL A 44 -3.62 -14.24 0.01
CA VAL A 44 -3.41 -14.89 1.30
C VAL A 44 -4.20 -16.20 1.32
N PRO A 45 -3.73 -17.22 2.05
CA PRO A 45 -4.52 -18.42 2.24
C PRO A 45 -5.83 -18.10 2.98
N ASP A 46 -6.90 -18.79 2.62
CA ASP A 46 -8.15 -18.78 3.36
C ASP A 46 -7.99 -19.39 4.78
N ARG A 47 -9.07 -19.37 5.58
CA ARG A 47 -9.07 -19.93 6.94
C ARG A 47 -8.71 -21.43 6.98
N CYS A 48 -8.97 -22.16 5.89
CA CYS A 48 -8.72 -23.59 5.78
C CYS A 48 -7.37 -23.91 5.13
N ASN A 49 -6.59 -22.88 4.78
CA ASN A 49 -5.35 -22.96 4.03
C ASN A 49 -5.49 -23.76 2.71
N CYS A 50 -6.63 -23.59 2.04
CA CYS A 50 -6.97 -24.29 0.80
C CYS A 50 -6.86 -23.37 -0.42
N CYS A 51 -7.64 -22.28 -0.44
CA CYS A 51 -7.68 -21.35 -1.55
C CYS A 51 -6.83 -20.10 -1.29
N LEU A 52 -6.32 -19.52 -2.38
CA LEU A 52 -5.74 -18.18 -2.37
C LEU A 52 -6.85 -17.16 -2.58
N VAL A 53 -7.12 -16.36 -1.55
CA VAL A 53 -8.13 -15.30 -1.58
C VAL A 53 -7.46 -13.93 -1.58
N CYS A 54 -8.22 -12.89 -1.92
CA CYS A 54 -7.67 -11.54 -1.90
C CYS A 54 -7.24 -11.16 -0.49
N ALA A 55 -6.00 -10.69 -0.39
CA ALA A 55 -5.49 -10.15 0.85
C ALA A 55 -6.01 -8.74 1.09
N GLN A 56 -6.04 -8.36 2.36
CA GLN A 56 -6.41 -7.01 2.72
C GLN A 56 -5.28 -6.02 2.36
N GLY A 57 -5.64 -4.91 1.70
CA GLY A 57 -4.71 -3.87 1.24
C GLY A 57 -4.29 -2.90 2.35
N GLU A 58 -3.35 -1.99 2.04
CA GLU A 58 -2.94 -0.95 2.98
C GLU A 58 -4.12 -0.01 3.32
N GLY A 59 -4.29 0.30 4.60
CA GLY A 59 -5.35 1.18 5.11
C GLY A 59 -6.70 0.50 5.38
N GLU A 60 -6.81 -0.79 5.10
CA GLU A 60 -8.04 -1.56 5.27
C GLU A 60 -8.14 -2.26 6.65
N PRO A 61 -9.36 -2.62 7.12
CA PRO A 61 -9.59 -3.35 8.38
C PRO A 61 -8.74 -4.58 8.56
N CYS A 62 -8.26 -4.79 9.78
CA CYS A 62 -7.72 -6.08 10.19
C CYS A 62 -7.91 -6.33 11.68
N GLY A 63 -7.72 -7.59 12.09
CA GLY A 63 -7.66 -8.01 13.49
C GLY A 63 -8.96 -8.57 14.07
N ARG A 64 -10.10 -8.45 13.37
CA ARG A 64 -11.34 -9.14 13.78
C ARG A 64 -11.43 -10.54 13.19
N LYS A 65 -12.37 -11.32 13.71
CA LYS A 65 -12.62 -12.71 13.28
C LYS A 65 -13.00 -12.82 11.80
N ASP A 66 -13.74 -11.83 11.30
CA ASP A 66 -14.29 -11.81 9.94
C ASP A 66 -13.43 -10.99 8.97
N ASP A 67 -12.41 -10.28 9.48
CA ASP A 67 -11.48 -9.53 8.63
C ASP A 67 -10.50 -10.51 7.96
N LEU A 68 -10.16 -10.24 6.70
CA LEU A 68 -9.14 -11.01 5.98
C LEU A 68 -7.73 -10.60 6.45
N PRO A 69 -6.75 -11.50 6.34
CA PRO A 69 -5.38 -11.16 6.69
C PRO A 69 -4.80 -10.13 5.71
N CYS A 70 -3.94 -9.27 6.23
CA CYS A 70 -3.21 -8.28 5.43
C CYS A 70 -2.29 -8.98 4.41
N GLY A 71 -2.12 -8.36 3.24
CA GLY A 71 -1.27 -8.88 2.17
C GLY A 71 0.23 -8.83 2.46
N ASP A 72 1.01 -9.37 1.53
CA ASP A 72 2.46 -9.49 1.67
C ASP A 72 3.15 -8.13 1.95
N GLY A 73 3.86 -8.08 3.07
CA GLY A 73 4.59 -6.89 3.52
C GLY A 73 3.74 -5.88 4.30
N LEU A 74 2.47 -6.19 4.56
CA LEU A 74 1.58 -5.45 5.45
C LEU A 74 1.49 -6.13 6.81
N GLU A 75 1.41 -5.34 7.87
CA GLU A 75 1.22 -5.78 9.24
C GLU A 75 -0.05 -5.14 9.83
N CYS A 76 -0.79 -5.89 10.64
CA CYS A 76 -2.02 -5.38 11.25
C CYS A 76 -1.70 -4.51 12.47
N HIS A 77 -1.85 -3.19 12.34
CA HIS A 77 -1.55 -2.24 13.39
C HIS A 77 -2.82 -1.72 14.07
N HIS A 78 -2.83 -1.73 15.41
CA HIS A 78 -3.93 -1.19 16.21
C HIS A 78 -3.53 0.18 16.78
N PRO A 79 -4.41 1.20 16.75
CA PRO A 79 -4.08 2.49 17.33
C PRO A 79 -3.86 2.35 18.85
N ALA A 80 -2.84 3.04 19.35
CA ALA A 80 -2.38 2.93 20.73
C ALA A 80 -3.50 3.25 21.74
N GLY A 81 -3.56 2.48 22.83
CA GLY A 81 -4.53 2.68 23.91
C GLY A 81 -5.95 2.16 23.63
N LYS A 82 -6.21 1.57 22.45
CA LYS A 82 -7.52 1.00 22.09
C LYS A 82 -7.37 -0.42 21.54
N ARG A 83 -7.00 -1.38 22.38
CA ARG A 83 -6.92 -2.83 21.99
C ARG A 83 -8.23 -3.41 21.44
N LEU A 84 -9.35 -2.72 21.66
CA LEU A 84 -10.68 -3.09 21.14
C LEU A 84 -11.06 -2.36 19.83
N SER A 85 -10.19 -1.47 19.32
CA SER A 85 -10.47 -0.70 18.10
C SER A 85 -10.06 -1.46 16.84
N LYS A 86 -10.63 -1.04 15.71
CA LYS A 86 -10.36 -1.60 14.37
C LYS A 86 -8.86 -1.45 14.06
N GLY A 87 -8.17 -2.57 13.85
CA GLY A 87 -6.81 -2.56 13.30
C GLY A 87 -6.84 -2.17 11.83
N LEU A 88 -5.73 -1.63 11.33
CA LEU A 88 -5.54 -1.32 9.92
C LEU A 88 -4.25 -1.97 9.41
N CYS A 89 -4.30 -2.48 8.19
CA CYS A 89 -3.11 -2.99 7.52
C CYS A 89 -2.16 -1.83 7.17
N GLN A 90 -0.92 -1.89 7.66
CA GLN A 90 0.10 -0.88 7.41
C GLN A 90 1.33 -1.52 6.79
N CYS A 91 1.97 -0.82 5.85
CA CYS A 91 3.20 -1.32 5.25
C CYS A 91 4.32 -1.41 6.28
N LYS A 92 5.00 -2.56 6.33
CA LYS A 92 6.18 -2.78 7.18
C LYS A 92 7.28 -1.76 6.91
N PHE A 93 7.40 -1.32 5.66
CA PHE A 93 8.41 -0.38 5.20
C PHE A 93 7.74 0.84 4.58
N SER A 94 7.62 1.92 5.34
CA SER A 94 6.91 3.15 4.94
C SER A 94 7.80 4.20 4.24
N HIS A 95 9.01 3.84 3.84
CA HIS A 95 9.92 4.75 3.13
C HIS A 95 9.60 4.81 1.63
N GLU A 96 9.80 5.98 1.03
CA GLU A 96 9.58 6.17 -0.40
C GLU A 96 10.51 5.30 -1.25
N VAL A 97 10.02 4.89 -2.43
CA VAL A 97 10.76 4.07 -3.38
C VAL A 97 10.55 4.57 -4.81
N CYS A 98 11.58 4.47 -5.64
CA CYS A 98 11.51 4.80 -7.06
C CYS A 98 11.15 3.57 -7.89
N GLY A 99 10.10 3.65 -8.69
CA GLY A 99 9.68 2.62 -9.62
C GLY A 99 10.43 2.65 -10.95
N SER A 100 10.38 1.54 -11.69
CA SER A 100 10.89 1.42 -13.06
C SER A 100 10.13 2.29 -14.07
N ASP A 101 8.96 2.79 -13.70
CA ASP A 101 8.15 3.75 -14.43
C ASP A 101 8.57 5.21 -14.16
N GLY A 102 9.64 5.44 -13.40
CA GLY A 102 10.13 6.76 -13.03
C GLY A 102 9.24 7.50 -12.03
N LYS A 103 8.27 6.80 -11.40
CA LYS A 103 7.40 7.39 -10.37
C LYS A 103 7.90 7.05 -8.98
N THR A 104 7.81 8.04 -8.10
CA THR A 104 7.99 7.84 -6.66
C THR A 104 6.72 7.24 -6.06
N TYR A 105 6.88 6.17 -5.30
CA TYR A 105 5.83 5.54 -4.51
C TYR A 105 6.09 5.82 -3.03
N SER A 106 5.03 6.12 -2.28
CA SER A 106 5.10 6.43 -0.84
C SER A 106 5.76 5.31 -0.03
N ASN A 107 5.56 4.06 -0.45
CA ASN A 107 6.15 2.89 0.16
C ASN A 107 6.21 1.71 -0.82
N VAL A 108 6.91 0.64 -0.42
CA VAL A 108 7.07 -0.57 -1.24
C VAL A 108 5.76 -1.33 -1.45
N CYS A 109 4.82 -1.26 -0.51
CA CYS A 109 3.51 -1.91 -0.63
C CYS A 109 2.66 -1.24 -1.71
N HIS A 110 2.68 0.09 -1.80
CA HIS A 110 1.99 0.87 -2.82
C HIS A 110 2.57 0.62 -4.22
N LEU A 111 3.90 0.52 -4.34
CA LEU A 111 4.58 0.12 -5.58
C LEU A 111 4.12 -1.27 -6.04
N LYS A 112 4.16 -2.26 -5.13
CA LYS A 112 3.73 -3.64 -5.44
C LYS A 112 2.25 -3.71 -5.83
N ALA A 113 1.38 -2.98 -5.15
CA ALA A 113 -0.04 -2.94 -5.47
C ALA A 113 -0.30 -2.37 -6.88
N THR A 114 0.39 -1.29 -7.22
CA THR A 114 0.31 -0.67 -8.56
C THR A 114 0.88 -1.60 -9.63
N SER A 115 2.02 -2.24 -9.34
CA SER A 115 2.66 -3.23 -10.22
C SER A 115 1.73 -4.41 -10.53
N ARG A 116 1.08 -4.99 -9.50
CA ARG A 116 0.10 -6.08 -9.69
C ARG A 116 -1.11 -5.63 -10.50
N LYS A 117 -1.62 -4.42 -10.24
CA LYS A 117 -2.73 -3.86 -11.02
C LYS A 117 -2.35 -3.68 -12.49
N ALA A 118 -1.13 -3.21 -12.78
CA ALA A 118 -0.63 -3.09 -14.14
C ALA A 118 -0.54 -4.47 -14.83
N LEU A 119 0.02 -5.48 -14.17
CA LEU A 119 0.10 -6.84 -14.69
C LEU A 119 -1.29 -7.43 -15.02
N GLN A 120 -2.29 -7.19 -14.16
CA GLN A 120 -3.67 -7.60 -14.39
C GLN A 120 -4.32 -6.92 -15.60
N GLN A 121 -3.82 -5.74 -15.97
CA GLN A 121 -4.23 -5.01 -17.17
C GLN A 121 -3.41 -5.39 -18.41
N GLY A 122 -2.53 -6.39 -18.32
CA GLY A 122 -1.62 -6.79 -19.41
C GLY A 122 -0.46 -5.82 -19.64
N LEU A 123 -0.24 -4.89 -18.72
CA LEU A 123 0.89 -3.95 -18.75
C LEU A 123 2.12 -4.57 -18.07
N PRO A 124 3.34 -4.11 -18.39
CA PRO A 124 4.54 -4.57 -17.71
C PRO A 124 4.50 -4.25 -16.21
N GLY A 125 5.01 -5.18 -15.41
CA GLY A 125 5.15 -4.99 -13.97
C GLY A 125 6.15 -3.89 -13.64
N ILE A 126 5.86 -3.16 -12.56
CA ILE A 126 6.71 -2.09 -12.04
C ILE A 126 7.64 -2.70 -10.98
N THR A 127 8.94 -2.50 -11.13
CA THR A 127 9.96 -2.95 -10.17
C THR A 127 10.57 -1.76 -9.45
N GLN A 128 11.10 -1.98 -8.24
CA GLN A 128 11.84 -0.94 -7.53
C GLN A 128 13.23 -0.78 -8.17
N THR A 129 13.56 0.43 -8.61
CA THR A 129 14.87 0.76 -9.18
C THR A 129 15.83 1.28 -8.11
N GLN A 130 15.35 2.15 -7.21
CA GLN A 130 16.16 2.74 -6.15
C GLN A 130 15.41 2.79 -4.81
N LYS A 131 16.17 2.88 -3.72
CA LYS A 131 15.62 3.20 -2.39
C LYS A 131 15.51 4.72 -2.29
N GLY A 132 14.40 5.22 -1.74
CA GLY A 132 14.10 6.65 -1.75
C GLY A 132 13.32 7.08 -2.99
N PRO A 133 12.93 8.37 -3.07
CA PRO A 133 12.18 8.91 -4.20
C PRO A 133 13.00 8.87 -5.49
N CYS A 134 12.33 8.91 -6.63
CA CYS A 134 12.99 9.14 -7.90
C CYS A 134 13.65 10.52 -7.91
N GLU A 135 14.78 10.63 -8.61
CA GLU A 135 15.45 11.91 -8.82
C GLU A 135 14.54 12.84 -9.63
N THR A 136 13.92 13.80 -8.96
CA THR A 136 13.27 14.92 -9.64
C THR A 136 14.37 15.76 -10.28
N SER A 137 14.20 16.19 -11.53
CA SER A 137 15.13 17.10 -12.23
C SER A 137 15.49 18.36 -11.43
N ILE A 138 14.65 18.73 -10.48
CA ILE A 138 14.85 19.80 -9.52
C ILE A 138 16.01 19.53 -8.55
N GLY A 139 16.25 18.29 -8.11
CA GLY A 139 17.39 17.93 -7.25
C GLY A 139 18.72 18.12 -7.96
N THR A 140 18.77 17.79 -9.25
CA THR A 140 19.92 18.07 -10.11
C THR A 140 20.08 19.58 -10.34
N VAL A 141 18.99 20.32 -10.57
CA VAL A 141 19.05 21.79 -10.70
C VAL A 141 19.53 22.44 -9.41
N TYR A 142 19.04 22.07 -8.23
CA TYR A 142 19.53 22.61 -6.97
C TYR A 142 20.97 22.19 -6.66
N ALA A 143 21.38 20.96 -6.97
CA ALA A 143 22.77 20.54 -6.82
C ALA A 143 23.71 21.29 -7.78
N LEU A 144 23.28 21.53 -9.02
CA LEU A 144 24.03 22.32 -9.99
C LEU A 144 24.05 23.81 -9.62
N VAL A 145 22.92 24.38 -9.20
CA VAL A 145 22.81 25.79 -8.76
C VAL A 145 23.62 26.01 -7.49
N THR A 146 23.58 25.11 -6.51
CA THR A 146 24.42 25.21 -5.31
C THR A 146 25.90 25.07 -5.68
N SER A 147 26.27 24.14 -6.57
CA SER A 147 27.66 24.04 -7.09
C SER A 147 28.11 25.31 -7.81
N PHE A 148 27.22 25.93 -8.61
CA PHE A 148 27.51 27.17 -9.34
C PHE A 148 27.65 28.38 -8.40
N VAL A 149 26.76 28.50 -7.40
CA VAL A 149 26.80 29.56 -6.38
C VAL A 149 28.01 29.41 -5.46
N ILE A 150 28.37 28.18 -5.07
CA ILE A 150 29.59 27.90 -4.30
C ILE A 150 30.83 28.24 -5.14
N GLY A 151 30.85 27.90 -6.43
CA GLY A 151 31.91 28.32 -7.36
C GLY A 151 32.02 29.85 -7.50
N PHE A 152 30.88 30.56 -7.55
CA PHE A 152 30.84 32.02 -7.62
C PHE A 152 31.35 32.69 -6.34
N LEU A 153 30.99 32.16 -5.17
CA LEU A 153 31.48 32.63 -3.87
C LEU A 153 32.97 32.32 -3.67
N ALA A 154 33.46 31.21 -4.23
CA ALA A 154 34.88 30.86 -4.20
C ALA A 154 35.74 31.80 -5.07
N MET A 155 35.20 32.39 -6.15
CA MET A 155 35.89 33.45 -6.91
C MET A 155 35.99 34.78 -6.15
N LEU A 156 35.16 35.00 -5.13
CA LEU A 156 35.22 36.20 -4.28
C LEU A 156 36.19 36.07 -3.09
N MET A 157 36.83 34.91 -2.92
CA MET A 157 37.77 34.68 -1.83
C MET A 157 39.11 34.21 -2.41
N ILE A 158 40.06 35.14 -2.57
CA ILE A 158 41.46 35.07 -2.10
C ILE A 158 42.25 36.22 -2.73
N SER A 159 42.71 37.17 -1.91
CA SER A 159 44.14 37.47 -1.77
C SER A 159 44.35 38.35 -0.55
N GLY A 160 44.45 37.70 0.62
CA GLY A 160 44.97 38.34 1.81
C GLY A 160 46.49 38.38 1.72
N LYS A 161 47.04 39.51 1.29
CA LYS A 161 48.43 39.86 1.60
C LYS A 161 48.42 41.18 2.35
N ASP A 162 48.59 41.04 3.67
CA ASP A 162 49.07 42.04 4.62
C ASP A 162 48.56 43.48 4.38
N ASN A 163 47.49 43.83 5.12
CA ASN A 163 47.14 45.19 5.55
C ASN A 163 46.23 46.08 4.66
N GLY A 164 45.32 45.50 3.86
CA GLY A 164 44.25 46.29 3.24
C GLY A 164 43.29 45.49 2.37
N TRP A 165 42.02 45.39 2.76
CA TRP A 165 40.99 44.73 1.94
C TRP A 165 40.46 45.72 0.90
N THR A 166 40.81 45.51 -0.37
CA THR A 166 40.21 46.25 -1.49
C THR A 166 39.31 45.29 -2.26
N LEU A 167 38.03 45.63 -2.37
CA LEU A 167 37.04 44.90 -3.15
C LEU A 167 37.29 45.20 -4.64
N VAL A 168 37.77 44.21 -5.41
CA VAL A 168 37.90 44.36 -6.86
C VAL A 168 36.60 43.83 -7.49
N ILE A 169 35.72 44.74 -7.89
CA ILE A 169 34.59 44.45 -8.78
C ILE A 169 35.14 44.62 -10.20
N SER A 170 35.15 43.53 -10.97
CA SER A 170 35.42 43.63 -12.41
C SER A 170 34.14 43.92 -13.19
#